data_AF-A0A5E4BYB9-F1
#
_entry.id   AF-A0A5E4BYB9-F1
#
_cell.length_a   1.000
_cell.length_b   1.000
_cell.length_c   1.000
_cell.angle_alpha   90.00
_cell.angle_beta   90.00
_cell.angle_gamma   90.00
#
_symmetry.space_group_name_H-M   'P 1'
#
loop_
_entity.id
_entity.type
_entity.pdbx_description
1 polymer ?
#
loop_
_entity_poly.entity_id
_entity_poly.type
_entity_poly.pdbx_seq_one_letter_code
_entity_poly.pdbx_strand_id
1 'polypeptide(L)'
;MATRVDCGDGARARQHVFLVPEYLKDASKKTKSGLMFVKLVNPCSGEGAIYLFNMCLHQLFEIKVFKEKHHSWFINQSVQSGGLLHFATPMDPLFLLLHYLILANKQGKFQPLDQVVVDDAFPNCVLLLKLPELEKVLHHVTEEKEICNKKYYKYSKEKTLKWLEKKVKQTVAALKTSNVTVSARVQSSAFFSGNQVLSDKEGFQNLQLHCQTLHQRWQRKE
;
A
#
# COMPACT_ATOMS: atom_id res chain seq x y z
N MET A 1 49.51 -24.43 -5.33
CA MET A 1 48.90 -23.53 -6.33
C MET A 1 47.76 -24.27 -6.99
N ALA A 2 46.52 -23.88 -6.72
CA ALA A 2 45.36 -24.32 -7.49
C ALA A 2 44.68 -23.04 -7.99
N THR A 3 44.72 -22.87 -9.29
CA THR A 3 44.29 -21.70 -10.05
C THR A 3 42.82 -21.39 -9.80
N ARG A 4 42.56 -20.13 -9.41
CA ARG A 4 41.25 -19.50 -9.49
C ARG A 4 40.76 -19.63 -10.93
N VAL A 5 39.69 -20.40 -11.13
CA VAL A 5 38.86 -20.26 -12.32
C VAL A 5 38.01 -19.02 -12.07
N ASP A 6 38.42 -17.93 -12.70
CA ASP A 6 37.65 -16.71 -12.85
C ASP A 6 36.50 -17.02 -13.82
N CYS A 7 35.37 -17.48 -13.28
CA CYS A 7 34.14 -17.66 -14.05
C CYS A 7 33.48 -16.30 -14.20
N GLY A 8 33.47 -15.82 -15.44
CA GLY A 8 33.02 -14.51 -15.85
C GLY A 8 31.64 -14.09 -15.34
N ASP A 9 31.50 -12.77 -15.29
CA ASP A 9 30.31 -11.98 -14.98
C ASP A 9 29.16 -12.27 -15.95
N GLY A 10 28.53 -13.43 -15.79
CA GLY A 10 27.18 -13.67 -16.26
C GLY A 10 26.24 -13.21 -15.16
N ALA A 11 25.63 -12.03 -15.31
CA ALA A 11 24.59 -11.55 -14.40
C ALA A 11 23.51 -12.64 -14.26
N ARG A 12 23.60 -13.46 -13.21
CA ARG A 12 22.65 -14.55 -12.95
C ARG A 12 21.25 -13.93 -12.91
N ALA A 13 20.35 -14.42 -13.77
CA ALA A 13 18.97 -13.96 -13.80
C ALA A 13 18.35 -14.11 -12.40
N ARG A 14 18.02 -12.96 -11.78
CA ARG A 14 17.46 -12.92 -10.44
C ARG A 14 16.02 -13.38 -10.48
N GLN A 15 15.70 -14.39 -9.68
CA GLN A 15 14.35 -14.89 -9.53
C GLN A 15 13.65 -14.19 -8.36
N HIS A 16 12.37 -13.90 -8.51
CA HIS A 16 11.55 -13.25 -7.50
C HIS A 16 10.35 -14.13 -7.16
N VAL A 17 10.19 -14.45 -5.88
CA VAL A 17 9.04 -15.21 -5.37
C VAL A 17 7.94 -14.22 -4.97
N PHE A 18 6.75 -14.39 -5.55
CA PHE A 18 5.57 -13.56 -5.30
C PHE A 18 4.40 -14.39 -4.78
N LEU A 19 3.71 -13.89 -3.77
CA LEU A 19 2.36 -14.31 -3.38
C LEU A 19 1.37 -13.30 -3.93
N VAL A 20 0.48 -13.78 -4.80
CA VAL A 20 -0.46 -12.97 -5.58
C VAL A 20 -1.85 -13.57 -5.44
N PRO A 21 -2.92 -12.75 -5.30
CA PRO A 21 -4.30 -13.22 -5.30
C PRO A 21 -4.62 -14.16 -6.48
N GLU A 22 -5.33 -15.25 -6.20
CA GLU A 22 -5.52 -16.33 -7.16
C GLU A 22 -6.23 -15.90 -8.45
N TYR A 23 -7.24 -15.03 -8.34
CA TYR A 23 -7.99 -14.51 -9.47
C TYR A 23 -7.15 -13.67 -10.45
N LEU A 24 -5.97 -13.20 -10.05
CA LEU A 24 -5.06 -12.47 -10.96
C LEU A 24 -4.43 -13.39 -12.00
N LYS A 25 -4.40 -14.71 -11.77
CA LYS A 25 -3.97 -15.70 -12.77
C LYS A 25 -4.82 -15.62 -14.05
N ASP A 26 -6.10 -15.35 -13.90
CA ASP A 26 -7.03 -15.28 -15.04
C ASP A 26 -7.07 -13.89 -15.69
N ALA A 27 -6.78 -12.83 -14.93
CA ALA A 27 -6.57 -11.50 -15.48
C ALA A 27 -5.39 -11.44 -16.47
N SER A 28 -4.33 -12.21 -16.20
CA SER A 28 -3.18 -12.30 -17.11
C SER A 28 -3.45 -13.09 -18.40
N LYS A 29 -4.48 -13.95 -18.42
CA LYS A 29 -4.81 -14.78 -19.59
C LYS A 29 -5.68 -14.06 -20.61
N LYS A 30 -6.55 -13.14 -20.15
CA LYS A 30 -7.52 -12.44 -21.01
C LYS A 30 -6.87 -11.40 -21.94
N THR A 31 -5.68 -10.92 -21.59
CA THR A 31 -4.93 -9.93 -22.37
C THR A 31 -3.45 -10.14 -22.12
N LYS A 32 -2.64 -10.21 -23.19
CA LYS A 32 -1.19 -10.54 -23.15
C LYS A 32 -0.34 -9.67 -22.20
N SER A 33 -0.88 -8.59 -21.62
CA SER A 33 -0.22 -7.78 -20.58
C SER A 33 -1.23 -7.05 -19.67
N GLY A 34 -2.23 -7.75 -19.12
CA GLY A 34 -3.24 -7.14 -18.24
C GLY A 34 -2.71 -6.63 -16.89
N LEU A 35 -1.52 -7.06 -16.47
CA LEU A 35 -0.88 -6.69 -15.21
C LEU A 35 0.42 -5.93 -15.48
N MET A 36 0.62 -4.82 -14.78
CA MET A 36 1.82 -3.99 -14.93
C MET A 36 2.38 -3.58 -13.57
N PHE A 37 3.69 -3.72 -13.39
CA PHE A 37 4.38 -3.12 -12.26
C PHE A 37 4.64 -1.64 -12.55
N VAL A 38 4.23 -0.77 -11.62
CA VAL A 38 4.37 0.67 -11.74
C VAL A 38 5.03 1.24 -10.50
N LYS A 39 5.86 2.26 -10.70
CA LYS A 39 6.44 3.03 -9.59
C LYS A 39 5.55 4.25 -9.34
N LEU A 40 5.01 4.35 -8.14
CA LEU A 40 4.18 5.47 -7.67
C LEU A 40 4.72 5.99 -6.34
N VAL A 41 4.26 7.16 -5.92
CA VAL A 41 4.60 7.72 -4.62
C VAL A 41 4.05 6.87 -3.47
N ASN A 42 4.84 6.66 -2.42
CA ASN A 42 4.37 6.13 -1.15
C ASN A 42 3.68 7.28 -0.39
N PRO A 43 2.38 7.17 -0.06
CA PRO A 43 1.63 8.29 0.50
C PRO A 43 2.14 8.73 1.89
N CYS A 44 2.84 7.86 2.62
CA CYS A 44 3.37 8.16 3.94
C CYS A 44 4.78 8.79 3.91
N SER A 45 5.68 8.30 3.05
CA SER A 45 7.07 8.78 2.99
C SER A 45 7.29 9.87 1.93
N GLY A 46 6.52 9.84 0.84
CA GLY A 46 6.77 10.63 -0.37
C GLY A 46 7.82 10.02 -1.30
N GLU A 47 8.35 8.85 -0.97
CA GLU A 47 9.36 8.15 -1.79
C GLU A 47 8.70 7.20 -2.80
N GLY A 48 9.43 6.81 -3.83
CA GLY A 48 8.90 5.88 -4.84
C GLY A 48 8.78 4.45 -4.32
N ALA A 49 7.58 3.88 -4.42
CA ALA A 49 7.27 2.49 -4.11
C ALA A 49 6.75 1.74 -5.34
N ILE A 50 6.90 0.42 -5.34
CA ILE A 50 6.43 -0.46 -6.42
C ILE A 50 5.00 -0.91 -6.11
N TYR A 51 4.15 -0.76 -7.11
CA TYR A 51 2.76 -1.22 -7.11
C TYR A 51 2.53 -2.13 -8.31
N LEU A 52 1.52 -2.99 -8.20
CA LEU A 52 1.02 -3.81 -9.29
C LEU A 52 -0.37 -3.28 -9.67
N PHE A 53 -0.53 -2.89 -10.93
CA PHE A 53 -1.79 -2.38 -11.47
C PHE A 53 -2.39 -3.39 -12.42
N ASN A 54 -3.68 -3.68 -12.22
CA ASN A 54 -4.47 -4.51 -13.12
C ASN A 54 -5.24 -3.60 -14.09
N MET A 55 -4.82 -3.58 -15.35
CA MET A 55 -5.41 -2.76 -16.40
C MET A 55 -6.82 -3.22 -16.80
N CYS A 56 -7.18 -4.48 -16.56
CA CYS A 56 -8.48 -5.03 -16.96
C CYS A 56 -9.58 -4.70 -15.94
N LEU A 57 -9.25 -4.82 -14.65
CA LEU A 57 -10.19 -4.57 -13.55
C LEU A 57 -10.00 -3.18 -12.92
N HIS A 58 -8.99 -2.43 -13.37
CA HIS A 58 -8.57 -1.16 -12.77
C HIS A 58 -8.39 -1.28 -11.24
N GLN A 59 -7.66 -2.31 -10.82
CA GLN A 59 -7.36 -2.58 -9.41
C GLN A 59 -5.89 -2.30 -9.11
N LEU A 60 -5.63 -1.78 -7.92
CA LEU A 60 -4.30 -1.44 -7.46
C LEU A 60 -3.87 -2.36 -6.31
N PHE A 61 -2.65 -2.87 -6.38
CA PHE A 61 -2.03 -3.68 -5.36
C PHE A 61 -0.71 -3.04 -4.94
N GLU A 62 -0.45 -2.96 -3.64
CA GLU A 62 0.86 -2.59 -3.13
C GLU A 62 1.77 -3.83 -3.07
N ILE A 63 3.06 -3.65 -3.40
CA ILE A 63 4.04 -4.73 -3.26
C ILE A 63 4.78 -4.57 -1.95
N LYS A 64 4.56 -5.48 -1.00
CA LYS A 64 5.36 -5.60 0.22
C LYS A 64 6.41 -6.67 0.05
N VAL A 65 7.58 -6.47 0.67
CA VAL A 65 8.66 -7.45 0.64
C VAL A 65 8.98 -7.86 2.06
N PHE A 66 8.79 -9.14 2.35
CA PHE A 66 9.32 -9.77 3.54
C PHE A 66 10.80 -10.09 3.30
N LYS A 67 11.64 -9.66 4.24
CA LYS A 67 13.08 -9.83 4.21
C LYS A 67 13.57 -10.14 5.61
N GLU A 68 14.18 -11.30 5.76
CA GLU A 68 14.80 -11.75 7.00
C GLU A 68 16.26 -12.14 6.74
N LYS A 69 17.12 -12.03 7.76
CA LYS A 69 18.56 -12.31 7.62
C LYS A 69 18.78 -13.82 7.52
N HIS A 70 19.76 -14.23 6.71
CA HIS A 70 20.18 -15.63 6.56
C HIS A 70 19.16 -16.57 5.91
N HIS A 71 18.32 -16.06 5.00
CA HIS A 71 17.39 -16.88 4.21
C HIS A 71 17.79 -16.97 2.74
N SER A 72 17.44 -18.10 2.11
CA SER A 72 17.57 -18.37 0.67
C SER A 72 16.42 -19.25 0.20
N TRP A 73 16.12 -19.22 -1.09
CA TRP A 73 15.10 -20.06 -1.70
C TRP A 73 15.76 -21.15 -2.54
N PHE A 74 15.28 -22.38 -2.38
CA PHE A 74 15.48 -23.44 -3.37
C PHE A 74 14.28 -23.44 -4.31
N ILE A 75 14.51 -23.03 -5.57
CA ILE A 75 13.48 -22.97 -6.62
C ILE A 75 13.85 -24.02 -7.66
N ASN A 76 13.17 -25.16 -7.61
CA ASN A 76 13.48 -26.34 -8.43
C ASN A 76 14.96 -26.72 -8.33
N GLN A 77 15.72 -26.60 -9.43
CA GLN A 77 17.16 -26.91 -9.52
C GLN A 77 18.06 -25.68 -9.34
N SER A 78 17.52 -24.56 -8.83
CA SER A 78 18.24 -23.30 -8.67
C SER A 78 18.16 -22.78 -7.24
N VAL A 79 19.18 -22.02 -6.83
CA VAL A 79 19.26 -21.38 -5.52
C VAL A 79 19.19 -19.86 -5.70
N GLN A 80 18.20 -19.23 -5.09
CA GLN A 80 18.05 -17.78 -5.07
C GLN A 80 18.46 -17.22 -3.71
N SER A 81 19.50 -16.39 -3.70
CA SER A 81 19.98 -15.72 -2.50
C SER A 81 19.01 -14.63 -2.02
N GLY A 82 19.01 -14.38 -0.71
CA GLY A 82 18.32 -13.26 -0.07
C GLY A 82 16.95 -13.59 0.53
N GLY A 83 16.35 -14.74 0.19
CA GLY A 83 15.13 -15.22 0.84
C GLY A 83 13.93 -14.27 0.77
N LEU A 84 13.91 -13.35 -0.21
CA LEU A 84 12.89 -12.32 -0.31
C LEU A 84 11.56 -12.94 -0.74
N LEU A 85 10.49 -12.57 -0.04
CA LEU A 85 9.13 -12.96 -0.39
C LEU A 85 8.30 -11.71 -0.66
N HIS A 86 7.77 -11.59 -1.87
CA HIS A 86 6.99 -10.43 -2.29
C HIS A 86 5.50 -10.75 -2.14
N PHE A 87 4.72 -9.80 -1.64
CA PHE A 87 3.28 -9.92 -1.47
C PHE A 87 2.60 -8.83 -2.29
N ALA A 88 1.64 -9.21 -3.12
CA ALA A 88 0.73 -8.27 -3.78
C ALA A 88 -0.56 -8.17 -2.97
N THR A 89 -0.67 -7.13 -2.14
CA THR A 89 -1.85 -6.90 -1.30
C THR A 89 -2.74 -5.83 -1.91
N PRO A 90 -4.07 -6.01 -1.95
CA PRO A 90 -4.98 -4.97 -2.44
C PRO A 90 -4.77 -3.66 -1.67
N MET A 91 -4.66 -2.55 -2.40
CA MET A 91 -4.42 -1.22 -1.83
C MET A 91 -5.64 -0.34 -2.07
N ASP A 92 -6.10 0.36 -1.03
CA ASP A 92 -7.13 1.39 -1.19
C ASP A 92 -6.52 2.61 -1.91
N PRO A 93 -6.97 2.93 -3.14
CA PRO A 93 -6.39 4.01 -3.93
C PRO A 93 -6.60 5.39 -3.31
N LEU A 94 -7.55 5.54 -2.38
CA LEU A 94 -7.84 6.83 -1.76
C LEU A 94 -6.66 7.35 -0.94
N PHE A 95 -5.82 6.47 -0.38
CA PHE A 95 -4.58 6.90 0.28
C PHE A 95 -3.59 7.57 -0.67
N LEU A 96 -3.51 7.12 -1.92
CA LEU A 96 -2.65 7.74 -2.93
C LEU A 96 -3.24 9.05 -3.44
N LEU A 97 -4.55 9.08 -3.70
CA LEU A 97 -5.23 10.31 -4.10
C LEU A 97 -5.14 11.38 -3.01
N LEU A 98 -5.24 10.99 -1.74
CA LEU A 98 -5.11 11.87 -0.59
C LEU A 98 -3.74 12.58 -0.56
N HIS A 99 -2.65 11.91 -0.95
CA HIS A 99 -1.33 12.52 -1.05
C HIS A 99 -1.34 13.71 -2.02
N TYR A 100 -1.83 13.51 -3.24
CA TYR A 100 -1.90 14.56 -4.26
C TYR A 100 -2.88 15.69 -3.88
N LEU A 101 -4.03 15.33 -3.30
CA LEU A 101 -5.02 16.30 -2.83
C LEU A 101 -4.45 17.24 -1.77
N ILE A 102 -3.63 16.72 -0.86
CA ILE A 102 -3.01 17.53 0.20
C ILE A 102 -1.91 18.43 -0.39
N LEU A 103 -1.13 17.94 -1.35
CA LEU A 103 -0.16 18.76 -2.07
C LEU A 103 -0.82 19.92 -2.81
N ALA A 104 -1.92 19.65 -3.53
CA ALA A 104 -2.72 20.65 -4.23
C ALA A 104 -3.39 21.65 -3.27
N ASN A 105 -3.80 21.20 -2.07
CA ASN A 105 -4.46 22.04 -1.08
C ASN A 105 -3.61 23.21 -0.56
N LYS A 106 -2.29 23.18 -0.73
CA LYS A 106 -1.42 24.34 -0.43
C LYS A 106 -1.86 25.60 -1.16
N GLN A 107 -2.55 25.47 -2.30
CA GLN A 107 -3.09 26.58 -3.08
C GLN A 107 -4.50 27.00 -2.62
N GLY A 108 -5.20 26.19 -1.81
CA GLY A 108 -6.54 26.47 -1.27
C GLY A 108 -7.68 26.52 -2.29
N LYS A 109 -7.41 26.19 -3.55
CA LYS A 109 -8.32 26.33 -4.71
C LYS A 109 -9.07 25.03 -5.02
N PHE A 110 -10.18 25.17 -5.72
CA PHE A 110 -10.90 24.06 -6.35
C PHE A 110 -10.22 23.75 -7.68
N GLN A 111 -9.76 22.52 -7.87
CA GLN A 111 -9.02 22.11 -9.07
C GLN A 111 -9.63 20.84 -9.67
N PRO A 112 -9.62 20.69 -10.99
CA PRO A 112 -10.05 19.47 -11.63
C PRO A 112 -9.00 18.36 -11.38
N LEU A 113 -9.45 17.11 -11.41
CA LEU A 113 -8.65 15.98 -10.92
C LEU A 113 -7.40 15.71 -11.76
N ASP A 114 -7.47 15.99 -13.06
CA ASP A 114 -6.35 15.95 -14.00
C ASP A 114 -5.23 16.94 -13.66
N GLN A 115 -5.55 18.06 -13.01
CA GLN A 115 -4.57 19.03 -12.52
C GLN A 115 -4.04 18.69 -11.12
N VAL A 116 -4.80 17.94 -10.33
CA VAL A 116 -4.38 17.52 -8.97
C VAL A 116 -3.41 16.35 -9.04
N VAL A 117 -3.68 15.35 -9.87
CA VAL A 117 -2.89 14.10 -9.96
C VAL A 117 -1.78 14.25 -11.01
N VAL A 118 -0.85 15.17 -10.74
CA VAL A 118 0.32 15.43 -11.59
C VAL A 118 1.59 15.27 -10.78
N ASP A 119 2.51 14.44 -11.27
CA ASP A 119 3.79 14.18 -10.63
C ASP A 119 4.88 13.94 -11.68
N ASP A 120 5.87 14.85 -11.73
CA ASP A 120 6.99 14.77 -12.66
C ASP A 120 7.96 13.63 -12.32
N ALA A 121 8.08 13.26 -11.04
CA ALA A 121 8.94 12.17 -10.58
C ALA A 121 8.26 10.80 -10.77
N PHE A 122 6.92 10.75 -10.70
CA PHE A 122 6.13 9.53 -10.82
C PHE A 122 4.98 9.68 -11.86
N PRO A 123 5.30 9.73 -13.16
CA PRO A 123 4.31 10.02 -14.22
C PRO A 123 3.19 8.97 -14.35
N ASN A 124 3.38 7.78 -13.79
CA ASN A 124 2.34 6.74 -13.76
C ASN A 124 1.16 7.08 -12.82
N CYS A 125 1.20 8.21 -12.09
CA CYS A 125 0.09 8.70 -11.28
C CYS A 125 -1.22 8.85 -12.07
N VAL A 126 -1.13 9.09 -13.38
CA VAL A 126 -2.27 9.18 -14.31
C VAL A 126 -3.13 7.90 -14.33
N LEU A 127 -2.59 6.75 -13.93
CA LEU A 127 -3.35 5.49 -13.83
C LEU A 127 -4.41 5.56 -12.73
N LEU A 128 -4.22 6.39 -11.70
CA LEU A 128 -5.20 6.59 -10.63
C LEU A 128 -6.49 7.23 -11.16
N LEU A 129 -6.42 7.98 -12.26
CA LEU A 129 -7.58 8.59 -12.91
C LEU A 129 -8.46 7.55 -13.62
N LYS A 130 -7.92 6.36 -13.92
CA LYS A 130 -8.64 5.27 -14.61
C LYS A 130 -9.40 4.36 -13.64
N LEU A 131 -9.31 4.62 -12.34
CA LEU A 131 -9.96 3.80 -11.32
C LEU A 131 -11.48 3.92 -11.41
N PRO A 132 -12.22 2.82 -11.17
CA PRO A 132 -13.66 2.83 -11.26
C PRO A 132 -14.25 3.62 -10.08
N GLU A 133 -15.40 4.24 -10.31
CA GLU A 133 -16.18 4.93 -9.26
C GLU A 133 -15.40 6.02 -8.51
N LEU A 134 -14.39 6.61 -9.16
CA LEU A 134 -13.48 7.58 -8.59
C LEU A 134 -14.21 8.75 -7.91
N GLU A 135 -15.31 9.22 -8.50
CA GLU A 135 -16.14 10.28 -7.92
C GLU A 135 -16.70 9.90 -6.53
N LYS A 136 -17.21 8.66 -6.38
CA LYS A 136 -17.74 8.17 -5.11
C LYS A 136 -16.63 8.01 -4.07
N VAL A 137 -15.46 7.57 -4.51
CA VAL A 137 -14.29 7.42 -3.63
C VAL A 137 -13.81 8.79 -3.15
N LEU A 138 -13.68 9.77 -4.04
CA LEU A 138 -13.26 11.14 -3.74
C LEU A 138 -14.20 11.87 -2.79
N HIS A 139 -15.52 11.64 -2.90
CA HIS A 139 -16.52 12.26 -2.04
C HIS A 139 -16.25 12.12 -0.53
N HIS A 140 -15.53 11.06 -0.14
CA HIS A 140 -15.15 10.77 1.24
C HIS A 140 -14.06 11.69 1.81
N VAL A 141 -13.27 12.36 0.96
CA VAL A 141 -12.12 13.19 1.38
C VAL A 141 -12.14 14.59 0.79
N THR A 142 -12.94 14.85 -0.25
CA THR A 142 -13.02 16.14 -0.94
C THR A 142 -14.36 16.84 -0.82
N GLU A 143 -14.32 18.17 -0.91
CA GLU A 143 -15.44 19.02 -1.29
C GLU A 143 -15.50 19.11 -2.82
N GLU A 144 -16.70 18.97 -3.35
CA GLU A 144 -16.97 18.98 -4.79
C GLU A 144 -17.72 20.25 -5.17
N LYS A 145 -17.31 20.88 -6.26
CA LYS A 145 -18.06 21.94 -6.93
C LYS A 145 -18.18 21.61 -8.39
N GLU A 146 -19.38 21.74 -8.93
CA GLU A 146 -19.63 21.57 -10.35
C GLU A 146 -19.88 22.93 -10.99
N ILE A 147 -19.07 23.27 -11.98
CA ILE A 147 -19.20 24.51 -12.75
C ILE A 147 -19.10 24.14 -14.22
N CYS A 148 -20.10 24.51 -15.02
CA CYS A 148 -20.14 24.26 -16.47
C CYS A 148 -19.89 22.79 -16.84
N ASN A 149 -20.54 21.84 -16.15
CA ASN A 149 -20.43 20.39 -16.38
C ASN A 149 -19.02 19.82 -16.15
N LYS A 150 -18.16 20.56 -15.41
CA LYS A 150 -16.86 20.10 -14.94
C LYS A 150 -16.85 20.08 -13.42
N LYS A 151 -16.36 18.99 -12.85
CA LYS A 151 -16.21 18.80 -11.41
C LYS A 151 -14.84 19.28 -10.96
N TYR A 152 -14.83 20.06 -9.90
CA TYR A 152 -13.66 20.56 -9.23
C TYR A 152 -13.63 20.03 -7.80
N TYR A 153 -12.45 19.61 -7.37
CA TYR A 153 -12.24 18.97 -6.09
C TYR A 153 -11.35 19.86 -5.23
N LYS A 154 -11.67 19.92 -3.94
CA LYS A 154 -10.82 20.54 -2.92
C LYS A 154 -10.70 19.59 -1.73
N TYR A 155 -9.49 19.46 -1.19
CA TYR A 155 -9.27 18.64 0.01
C TYR A 155 -10.07 19.17 1.20
N SER A 156 -10.73 18.26 1.93
CA SER A 156 -11.46 18.58 3.16
C SER A 156 -10.95 17.74 4.33
N LYS A 157 -10.37 18.42 5.33
CA LYS A 157 -9.80 17.79 6.53
C LYS A 157 -10.89 17.05 7.34
N GLU A 158 -12.07 17.66 7.48
CA GLU A 158 -13.16 17.10 8.28
C GLU A 158 -13.67 15.77 7.69
N LYS A 159 -13.94 15.74 6.38
CA LYS A 159 -14.36 14.52 5.69
C LYS A 159 -13.30 13.43 5.77
N THR A 160 -12.04 13.80 5.57
CA THR A 160 -10.91 12.88 5.66
C THR A 160 -10.81 12.23 7.05
N LEU A 161 -10.99 12.99 8.13
CA LEU A 161 -10.99 12.45 9.49
C LEU A 161 -12.13 11.45 9.69
N LYS A 162 -13.35 11.78 9.27
CA LYS A 162 -14.51 10.87 9.33
C LYS A 162 -14.26 9.57 8.54
N TRP A 163 -13.60 9.65 7.39
CA TRP A 163 -13.22 8.48 6.60
C TRP A 163 -12.13 7.64 7.30
N LEU A 164 -11.09 8.29 7.84
CA LEU A 164 -10.03 7.61 8.57
C LEU A 164 -10.55 6.89 9.82
N GLU A 165 -11.47 7.50 10.57
CA GLU A 165 -12.11 6.84 11.72
C GLU A 165 -12.82 5.55 11.32
N LYS A 166 -13.50 5.54 10.17
CA LYS A 166 -14.13 4.32 9.63
C LYS A 166 -13.08 3.28 9.26
N LYS A 167 -11.97 3.68 8.63
CA LYS A 167 -10.86 2.77 8.30
C LYS A 167 -10.22 2.16 9.54
N VAL A 168 -10.01 2.95 10.59
CA VAL A 168 -9.49 2.45 11.88
C VAL A 168 -10.43 1.40 12.47
N LYS A 169 -11.74 1.68 12.51
CA LYS A 169 -12.75 0.72 12.98
C LYS A 169 -12.76 -0.58 12.16
N GLN A 170 -12.64 -0.49 10.84
CA GLN A 170 -12.53 -1.65 9.95
C GLN A 170 -11.28 -2.49 10.26
N THR A 171 -10.12 -1.85 10.42
CA THR A 171 -8.88 -2.55 10.78
C THR A 171 -8.98 -3.20 12.15
N VAL A 172 -9.55 -2.53 13.15
CA VAL A 172 -9.76 -3.12 14.49
C VAL A 172 -10.66 -4.35 14.41
N ALA A 173 -11.74 -4.30 13.63
CA ALA A 173 -12.61 -5.46 13.42
C ALA A 173 -11.85 -6.61 12.73
N ALA A 174 -11.10 -6.34 11.66
CA ALA A 174 -10.31 -7.34 10.96
C ALA A 174 -9.25 -7.98 11.88
N LEU A 175 -8.57 -7.19 12.70
CA LEU A 175 -7.59 -7.67 13.67
C LEU A 175 -8.21 -8.64 14.68
N LYS A 176 -9.39 -8.30 15.21
CA LYS A 176 -10.16 -9.17 16.12
C LYS A 176 -10.53 -10.50 15.46
N THR A 177 -10.95 -10.47 14.19
CA THR A 177 -11.29 -11.70 13.45
C THR A 177 -10.06 -12.54 13.11
N SER A 178 -8.91 -11.90 12.85
CA SER A 178 -7.67 -12.59 12.48
C SER A 178 -6.87 -13.16 13.66
N ASN A 179 -7.38 -13.05 14.90
CA ASN A 179 -6.71 -13.48 16.13
C ASN A 179 -5.25 -12.98 16.26
N VAL A 180 -4.95 -11.80 15.71
CA VAL A 180 -3.62 -11.19 15.82
C VAL A 180 -3.48 -10.63 17.23
N THR A 181 -2.47 -11.09 17.96
CA THR A 181 -2.17 -10.62 19.32
C THR A 181 -1.68 -9.17 19.28
N VAL A 182 -2.46 -8.24 19.84
CA VAL A 182 -2.16 -6.78 19.84
C VAL A 182 -1.59 -6.30 21.19
N SER A 183 -1.02 -7.19 22.00
CA SER A 183 -0.48 -6.82 23.31
C SER A 183 0.88 -6.12 23.18
N ALA A 184 1.15 -5.13 24.05
CA ALA A 184 2.43 -4.41 24.12
C ALA A 184 3.63 -5.31 24.44
N ARG A 185 3.38 -6.54 24.90
CA ARG A 185 4.35 -7.64 24.99
C ARG A 185 3.76 -8.85 24.28
N VAL A 186 4.41 -9.28 23.20
CA VAL A 186 4.09 -10.53 22.51
C VAL A 186 4.93 -11.63 23.16
N GLN A 187 4.30 -12.55 23.88
CA GLN A 187 4.92 -13.83 24.16
C GLN A 187 4.82 -14.68 22.88
N SER A 188 5.93 -15.28 22.49
CA SER A 188 6.00 -16.17 21.32
C SER A 188 4.95 -17.28 21.42
N SER A 189 4.30 -17.60 20.30
CA SER A 189 3.35 -18.72 20.21
C SER A 189 3.98 -20.09 20.52
N ALA A 190 5.30 -20.16 20.69
CA ALA A 190 5.99 -21.37 21.13
C ALA A 190 5.83 -21.69 22.63
N PHE A 191 5.25 -20.79 23.43
CA PHE A 191 5.00 -21.00 24.86
C PHE A 191 3.54 -20.69 25.20
N PHE A 192 2.69 -21.72 25.24
CA PHE A 192 1.37 -21.63 25.87
C PHE A 192 1.47 -22.20 27.28
N SER A 193 1.44 -21.33 28.30
CA SER A 193 0.97 -21.71 29.63
C SER A 193 -0.28 -20.87 29.93
N GLY A 194 -1.39 -21.55 30.17
CA GLY A 194 -2.71 -20.93 30.26
C GLY A 194 -2.89 -20.01 31.46
N ASN A 195 -3.50 -18.84 31.22
CA ASN A 195 -4.78 -18.43 31.82
C ASN A 195 -5.19 -17.05 31.27
N GLN A 196 -6.50 -16.79 31.35
CA GLN A 196 -7.27 -15.90 30.49
C GLN A 196 -7.46 -14.45 31.03
N VAL A 197 -7.80 -13.52 30.11
CA VAL A 197 -8.92 -12.54 30.19
C VAL A 197 -8.74 -11.06 30.61
N LEU A 198 -7.56 -10.49 30.91
CA LEU A 198 -7.52 -9.09 31.43
C LEU A 198 -6.78 -7.97 30.66
N SER A 199 -6.37 -8.13 29.39
CA SER A 199 -5.58 -7.06 28.69
C SER A 199 -6.15 -6.57 27.34
N ASP A 200 -7.36 -6.97 26.96
CA ASP A 200 -7.90 -6.72 25.61
C ASP A 200 -8.34 -5.28 25.31
N LYS A 201 -8.27 -4.34 26.26
CA LYS A 201 -8.62 -2.92 26.00
C LYS A 201 -7.42 -2.02 25.71
N GLU A 202 -6.28 -2.30 26.32
CA GLU A 202 -5.09 -1.42 26.25
C GLU A 202 -4.29 -1.62 24.95
N GLY A 203 -4.25 -2.84 24.40
CA GLY A 203 -3.53 -3.14 23.16
C GLY A 203 -4.10 -2.43 21.92
N PHE A 204 -5.43 -2.37 21.81
CA PHE A 204 -6.09 -1.69 20.69
C PHE A 204 -6.04 -0.16 20.82
N GLN A 205 -5.95 0.39 22.04
CA GLN A 205 -5.68 1.82 22.25
C GLN A 205 -4.27 2.19 21.79
N ASN A 206 -3.27 1.30 21.89
CA ASN A 206 -1.93 1.55 21.37
C ASN A 206 -1.85 1.58 19.83
N LEU A 207 -2.71 0.84 19.11
CA LEU A 207 -2.85 1.00 17.66
C LEU A 207 -3.50 2.33 17.28
N GLN A 208 -4.46 2.79 18.09
CA GLN A 208 -5.03 4.13 17.95
C GLN A 208 -3.96 5.20 18.23
N LEU A 209 -3.07 4.97 19.20
CA LEU A 209 -1.90 5.80 19.48
C LEU A 209 -0.88 5.76 18.33
N HIS A 210 -0.67 4.62 17.68
CA HIS A 210 0.23 4.51 16.52
C HIS A 210 -0.35 5.19 15.28
N CYS A 211 -1.67 5.12 15.08
CA CYS A 211 -2.38 5.94 14.07
C CYS A 211 -2.34 7.43 14.40
N GLN A 212 -2.44 7.81 15.69
CA GLN A 212 -2.22 9.18 16.15
C GLN A 212 -0.74 9.60 16.02
N THR A 213 0.21 8.66 16.10
CA THR A 213 1.65 8.93 15.89
C THR A 213 1.96 9.09 14.41
N LEU A 214 1.27 8.33 13.54
CA LEU A 214 1.22 8.60 12.10
C LEU A 214 0.59 9.98 11.85
N HIS A 215 -0.53 10.32 12.49
CA HIS A 215 -1.13 11.65 12.42
C HIS A 215 -0.19 12.78 12.90
N GLN A 216 0.57 12.56 13.98
CA GLN A 216 1.56 13.51 14.49
C GLN A 216 2.83 13.60 13.63
N ARG A 217 3.24 12.51 12.96
CA ARG A 217 4.27 12.55 11.91
C ARG A 217 3.78 13.25 10.65
N TRP A 218 2.49 13.15 10.35
CA TRP A 218 1.82 13.85 9.26
C TRP A 218 1.65 15.36 9.55
N GLN A 219 1.39 15.76 10.79
CA GLN A 219 1.32 17.17 11.23
C GLN A 219 2.70 17.85 11.35
N ARG A 220 3.80 17.10 11.55
CA ARG A 220 5.15 17.66 11.72
C ARG A 220 5.86 18.09 10.42
N LYS A 221 5.18 17.94 9.26
CA LYS A 221 5.67 18.40 7.94
C LYS A 221 4.97 19.68 7.45
N GLU A 222 4.14 20.31 8.28
CA GLU A 222 3.70 21.71 8.10
C GLU A 222 4.75 22.68 8.66
#